data_AF-A0AAD9JIV9-F1
#
_entry.id   AF-A0AAD9JIV9-F1
#
_cell.length_a   1.000
_cell.length_b   1.000
_cell.length_c   1.000
_cell.angle_alpha   90.00
_cell.angle_beta   90.00
_cell.angle_gamma   90.00
#
_symmetry.space_group_name_H-M   'P 1'
#
loop_
_entity.id
_entity.type
_entity.pdbx_description
1 polymer ?
#
loop_
_entity_poly.entity_id
_entity_poly.type
_entity_poly.pdbx_seq_one_letter_code
_entity_poly.pdbx_strand_id
1 'polypeptide(L)'
;MPFSIQSACKPLNYALALNDLGSEVVHKHVGHEPSGEAFNQIKLGYDKDIIINEVLDFYFQLCSMEINCESGSVIAATLANGGICPITGDKVLNGVSVRNTLSMMHSCGMYDYSGEFSFKVGLPAKSGVSGVIVLVVPNVAGFCLWSPPLDTYGNSVRAVEFCEVMEEIVPTDSNPGLYNAVLTL
;
A
#
# COMPACT_ATOMS: atom_id res chain seq x y z
N MET A 1 -18.47 -3.86 3.68
CA MET A 1 -18.42 -2.95 4.84
C MET A 1 -17.47 -1.80 4.52
N PRO A 2 -17.89 -0.54 4.67
CA PRO A 2 -16.99 0.60 4.55
C PRO A 2 -16.09 0.77 5.78
N PHE A 3 -14.89 1.31 5.58
CA PHE A 3 -13.93 1.64 6.62
C PHE A 3 -12.95 2.72 6.12
N SER A 4 -12.30 3.45 7.04
CA SER A 4 -11.28 4.44 6.66
C SER A 4 -10.03 3.74 6.10
N ILE A 5 -9.48 4.23 4.99
CA ILE A 5 -8.28 3.68 4.34
C ILE A 5 -7.01 3.81 5.20
N GLN A 6 -6.94 4.83 6.07
CA GLN A 6 -5.79 5.12 6.91
C GLN A 6 -4.49 5.12 6.09
N SER A 7 -3.39 4.63 6.67
CA SER A 7 -2.08 4.58 6.02
C SER A 7 -2.01 3.74 4.73
N ALA A 8 -3.05 2.96 4.41
CA ALA A 8 -3.11 2.30 3.10
C ALA A 8 -3.28 3.30 1.94
N CYS A 9 -3.57 4.58 2.20
CA CYS A 9 -3.56 5.63 1.17
C CYS A 9 -2.15 6.06 0.74
N LYS A 10 -1.12 5.81 1.56
CA LYS A 10 0.24 6.33 1.32
C LYS A 10 0.84 5.84 -0.01
N PRO A 11 0.75 4.54 -0.37
CA PRO A 11 1.22 4.08 -1.67
C PRO A 11 0.49 4.76 -2.84
N LEU A 12 -0.81 5.03 -2.71
CA LEU A 12 -1.58 5.72 -3.76
C LEU A 12 -1.08 7.15 -3.94
N ASN A 13 -0.96 7.90 -2.85
CA ASN A 13 -0.49 9.28 -2.89
C ASN A 13 0.95 9.38 -3.42
N TYR A 14 1.80 8.44 -3.02
CA TYR A 14 3.17 8.33 -3.53
C TYR A 14 3.18 8.01 -5.04
N ALA A 15 2.36 7.06 -5.50
CA ALA A 15 2.25 6.72 -6.91
C ALA A 15 1.77 7.90 -7.76
N LEU A 16 0.78 8.66 -7.26
CA LEU A 16 0.26 9.87 -7.92
C LEU A 16 1.34 10.96 -7.97
N ALA A 17 2.00 11.24 -6.85
CA ALA A 17 3.09 12.23 -6.83
C ALA A 17 4.22 11.86 -7.81
N LEU A 18 4.59 10.58 -7.88
CA LEU A 18 5.57 10.09 -8.85
C LEU A 18 5.07 10.25 -10.30
N ASN A 19 3.78 10.00 -10.53
CA ASN A 19 3.20 10.10 -11.86
C ASN A 19 3.17 11.54 -12.37
N ASP A 20 2.85 12.49 -11.48
CA ASP A 20 2.61 13.88 -11.85
C ASP A 20 3.90 14.71 -11.82
N LEU A 21 4.80 14.45 -10.87
CA LEU A 21 6.02 15.24 -10.64
C LEU A 21 7.29 14.52 -11.09
N GLY A 22 7.24 13.21 -11.27
CA GLY A 22 8.40 12.38 -11.58
C GLY A 22 9.27 12.03 -10.37
N SER A 23 10.01 10.93 -10.51
CA SER A 23 10.89 10.36 -9.48
C SER A 23 11.92 11.37 -8.94
N GLU A 24 12.55 12.14 -9.83
CA GLU A 24 13.61 13.10 -9.45
C GLU A 24 13.11 14.20 -8.51
N VAL A 25 11.85 14.64 -8.65
CA VAL A 25 11.29 15.70 -7.81
C VAL A 25 10.83 15.13 -6.47
N VAL A 26 10.10 14.01 -6.50
CA VAL A 26 9.60 13.35 -5.28
C VAL A 26 10.74 12.98 -4.34
N HIS A 27 11.83 12.44 -4.89
CA HIS A 27 12.92 11.91 -4.09
C HIS A 27 13.93 12.92 -3.57
N LYS A 28 13.75 14.20 -3.88
CA LYS A 28 14.37 15.28 -3.11
C LYS A 28 13.75 15.44 -1.72
N HIS A 29 12.51 14.96 -1.55
CA HIS A 29 11.70 15.17 -0.34
C HIS A 29 11.35 13.87 0.38
N VAL A 30 11.29 12.74 -0.34
CA VAL A 30 10.92 11.43 0.21
C VAL A 30 12.05 10.42 -0.06
N GLY A 31 12.60 9.81 0.99
CA GLY A 31 13.61 8.76 0.86
C GLY A 31 13.02 7.42 0.39
N HIS A 32 13.91 6.52 -0.04
CA HIS A 32 13.55 5.15 -0.48
C HIS A 32 13.87 4.07 0.53
N GLU A 33 14.68 4.40 1.54
CA GLU A 33 15.18 3.44 2.51
C GLU A 33 14.22 3.28 3.69
N PRO A 34 14.02 2.05 4.20
CA PRO A 34 13.36 1.84 5.47
C PRO A 34 14.06 2.64 6.57
N SER A 35 13.28 3.28 7.44
CA SER A 35 13.84 4.09 8.53
C SER A 35 14.58 3.26 9.58
N GLY A 36 14.18 2.00 9.76
CA GLY A 36 14.59 1.15 10.91
C GLY A 36 14.02 1.64 12.25
N GLU A 37 13.03 2.53 12.20
CA GLU A 37 12.50 3.30 13.33
C GLU A 37 10.98 3.24 13.30
N ALA A 38 10.34 3.36 14.46
CA ALA A 38 8.88 3.28 14.57
C ALA A 38 8.19 4.31 13.65
N PHE A 39 7.05 3.92 13.07
CA PHE A 39 6.31 4.74 12.09
C PHE A 39 6.05 6.20 12.53
N ASN A 40 5.81 6.44 13.83
CA ASN A 40 5.47 7.76 14.36
C ASN A 40 6.69 8.59 14.79
N GLN A 41 7.91 8.14 14.51
CA GLN A 41 9.11 8.85 14.94
C GLN A 41 9.36 10.08 14.07
N ILE A 42 9.32 11.24 14.72
CA ILE A 42 9.52 12.52 14.05
C ILE A 42 11.01 12.69 13.70
N LYS A 43 11.34 12.59 12.41
CA LYS A 43 12.62 13.07 11.86
C LYS A 43 12.35 14.39 11.14
N LEU A 44 12.85 15.50 11.69
CA LEU A 44 12.62 16.84 11.15
C LEU A 44 13.48 17.08 9.91
N GLY A 45 12.84 17.20 8.75
CA GLY A 45 13.33 18.08 7.69
C GLY A 45 12.69 19.45 7.90
N TYR A 46 13.48 20.47 8.23
CA TYR A 46 12.95 21.81 8.44
C TYR A 46 12.91 22.56 7.11
N ASP A 47 11.72 22.71 6.55
CA ASP A 47 11.46 23.60 5.43
C ASP A 47 10.60 24.78 5.89
N LYS A 48 11.06 26.01 5.65
CA LYS A 48 10.42 27.23 6.13
C LYS A 48 9.13 27.57 5.37
N ASP A 49 8.97 27.00 4.18
CA ASP A 49 7.85 27.32 3.31
C ASP A 49 6.63 26.41 3.52
N ILE A 50 6.74 25.42 4.43
CA ILE A 50 5.66 24.47 4.74
C ILE A 50 4.77 24.98 5.87
N ILE A 51 3.47 25.15 5.58
CA ILE A 51 2.44 25.41 6.60
C ILE A 51 2.01 24.07 7.20
N ILE A 52 2.59 23.70 8.35
CA ILE A 52 2.41 22.39 8.99
C ILE A 52 0.94 22.00 9.17
N ASN A 53 0.09 22.94 9.60
CA ASN A 53 -1.33 22.66 9.83
C ASN A 53 -2.05 22.26 8.53
N GLU A 54 -1.77 22.91 7.40
CA GLU A 54 -2.39 22.57 6.12
C GLU A 54 -1.95 21.17 5.64
N VAL A 55 -0.68 20.82 5.85
CA VAL A 55 -0.16 19.48 5.51
C VAL A 55 -0.80 18.40 6.39
N LEU A 56 -0.95 18.67 7.69
CA LEU A 56 -1.60 17.73 8.61
C LEU A 56 -3.09 17.57 8.30
N ASP A 57 -3.80 18.66 8.02
CA ASP A 57 -5.21 18.62 7.63
C ASP A 57 -5.39 17.79 6.36
N PHE A 58 -4.56 18.01 5.34
CA PHE A 58 -4.57 17.21 4.12
C PHE A 58 -4.25 15.72 4.41
N TYR A 59 -3.24 15.44 5.24
CA TYR A 59 -2.92 14.07 5.65
C TYR A 59 -4.09 13.36 6.35
N PHE A 60 -4.79 14.06 7.26
CA PHE A 60 -5.94 13.50 7.96
C PHE A 60 -7.11 13.26 7.03
N GLN A 61 -7.35 14.14 6.05
CA GLN A 61 -8.35 13.93 5.01
C GLN A 61 -8.04 12.66 4.19
N LEU A 62 -6.79 12.49 3.77
CA LEU A 62 -6.37 11.31 3.01
C LEU A 62 -6.56 10.01 3.82
N CYS A 63 -6.20 10.00 5.10
CA CYS A 63 -6.37 8.83 5.96
C CYS A 63 -7.85 8.54 6.28
N SER A 64 -8.71 9.55 6.22
CA SER A 64 -10.13 9.44 6.55
C SER A 64 -11.02 9.08 5.36
N MET A 65 -10.44 8.92 4.15
CA MET A 65 -11.20 8.46 2.99
C MET A 65 -11.83 7.09 3.26
N GLU A 66 -13.12 6.97 2.98
CA GLU A 66 -13.88 5.74 3.15
C GLU A 66 -13.69 4.82 1.94
N ILE A 67 -13.31 3.57 2.18
CA ILE A 67 -13.22 2.51 1.16
C ILE A 67 -13.89 1.23 1.67
N ASN A 68 -14.06 0.25 0.79
CA ASN A 68 -14.40 -1.11 1.17
C ASN A 68 -13.40 -2.08 0.51
N CYS A 69 -13.47 -3.38 0.84
CA CYS A 69 -12.55 -4.36 0.26
C CYS A 69 -12.68 -4.48 -1.27
N GLU A 70 -13.85 -4.19 -1.85
CA GLU A 70 -14.04 -4.20 -3.30
C GLU A 70 -13.23 -3.09 -3.97
N SER A 71 -13.44 -1.83 -3.57
CA SER A 71 -12.68 -0.70 -4.12
C SER A 71 -11.18 -0.80 -3.80
N GLY A 72 -10.82 -1.26 -2.61
CA GLY A 72 -9.42 -1.51 -2.24
C GLY A 72 -8.76 -2.59 -3.12
N SER A 73 -9.49 -3.65 -3.48
CA SER A 73 -8.94 -4.72 -4.35
C SER A 73 -8.68 -4.21 -5.76
N VAL A 74 -9.52 -3.31 -6.27
CA VAL A 74 -9.36 -2.69 -7.60
C VAL A 74 -8.15 -1.76 -7.62
N ILE A 75 -7.93 -0.99 -6.54
CA ILE A 75 -6.72 -0.19 -6.36
C ILE A 75 -5.47 -1.08 -6.39
N ALA A 76 -5.47 -2.17 -5.61
CA ALA A 76 -4.37 -3.13 -5.57
C ALA A 76 -4.12 -3.76 -6.94
N ALA A 77 -5.17 -4.14 -7.64
CA ALA A 77 -5.09 -4.78 -8.95
C ALA A 77 -4.66 -3.80 -10.04
N THR A 78 -4.96 -2.51 -9.91
CA THR A 78 -4.43 -1.45 -10.78
C THR A 78 -2.90 -1.39 -10.66
N LEU A 79 -2.35 -1.51 -9.44
CA LEU A 79 -0.90 -1.61 -9.24
C LEU A 79 -0.35 -2.94 -9.78
N ALA A 80 -1.04 -4.06 -9.55
CA ALA A 80 -0.66 -5.35 -10.11
C ALA A 80 -0.58 -5.33 -11.65
N ASN A 81 -1.48 -4.58 -12.28
CA ASN A 81 -1.64 -4.47 -13.73
C ASN A 81 -0.85 -3.31 -14.35
N GLY A 82 0.29 -2.95 -13.75
CA GLY A 82 1.18 -1.94 -14.31
C GLY A 82 0.58 -0.53 -14.41
N GLY A 83 -0.45 -0.23 -13.61
CA GLY A 83 -1.11 1.07 -13.55
C GLY A 83 -2.37 1.20 -14.38
N ILE A 84 -2.84 0.11 -15.00
CA ILE A 84 -4.10 0.08 -15.76
C ILE A 84 -5.22 -0.46 -14.87
N CYS A 85 -6.28 0.32 -14.69
CA CYS A 85 -7.44 -0.09 -13.91
C CYS A 85 -8.13 -1.27 -14.60
N PRO A 86 -8.29 -2.43 -13.93
CA PRO A 86 -8.82 -3.62 -14.58
C PRO A 86 -10.33 -3.56 -14.85
N ILE A 87 -11.05 -2.66 -14.16
CA ILE A 87 -12.49 -2.48 -14.38
C ILE A 87 -12.76 -1.51 -15.52
N THR A 88 -12.04 -0.39 -15.57
CA THR A 88 -12.32 0.67 -16.56
C THR A 88 -11.45 0.58 -17.81
N GLY A 89 -10.28 -0.06 -17.72
CA GLY A 89 -9.28 -0.09 -18.79
C GLY A 89 -8.41 1.17 -18.85
N ASP A 90 -8.64 2.15 -17.98
CA ASP A 90 -7.89 3.40 -17.99
C ASP A 90 -6.47 3.21 -17.47
N LYS A 91 -5.52 3.85 -18.15
CA LYS A 91 -4.16 3.97 -17.64
C LYS A 91 -4.09 5.09 -16.59
N VAL A 92 -4.14 4.70 -15.33
CA VAL A 92 -4.14 5.62 -14.17
C VAL A 92 -2.72 6.02 -13.76
N LEU A 93 -1.76 5.10 -13.88
CA LEU A 93 -0.37 5.31 -13.49
C LEU A 93 0.59 4.86 -14.58
N ASN A 94 1.74 5.52 -14.68
CA ASN A 94 2.83 5.03 -15.51
C ASN A 94 3.61 3.89 -14.81
N GLY A 95 4.31 3.06 -15.60
CA GLY A 95 4.99 1.87 -15.09
C GLY A 95 6.15 2.16 -14.12
N VAL A 96 6.80 3.33 -14.23
CA VAL A 96 7.86 3.73 -13.29
C VAL A 96 7.27 4.05 -11.92
N SER A 97 6.17 4.79 -11.88
CA SER A 97 5.43 5.09 -10.65
C SER A 97 4.96 3.81 -9.95
N VAL A 98 4.41 2.87 -10.72
CA VAL A 98 3.96 1.57 -10.20
C VAL A 98 5.12 0.78 -9.62
N ARG A 99 6.20 0.60 -10.39
CA ARG A 99 7.39 -0.13 -9.93
C ARG A 99 7.93 0.44 -8.62
N ASN A 100 8.17 1.75 -8.56
CA ASN A 100 8.71 2.39 -7.36
C ASN A 100 7.74 2.26 -6.17
N THR A 101 6.43 2.37 -6.41
CA THR A 101 5.41 2.19 -5.37
C THR A 101 5.42 0.77 -4.80
N LEU A 102 5.47 -0.24 -5.67
CA LEU A 102 5.56 -1.65 -5.25
C LEU A 102 6.86 -1.91 -4.47
N SER A 103 7.97 -1.30 -4.86
CA SER A 103 9.23 -1.37 -4.11
C SER A 103 9.09 -0.80 -2.69
N MET A 104 8.45 0.36 -2.53
CA MET A 104 8.20 0.95 -1.21
C MET A 104 7.24 0.09 -0.38
N MET A 105 6.17 -0.43 -0.98
CA MET A 105 5.24 -1.35 -0.30
C MET A 105 5.97 -2.60 0.21
N HIS A 106 6.87 -3.17 -0.59
CA HIS A 106 7.64 -4.34 -0.21
C HIS A 106 8.63 -4.06 0.94
N SER A 107 9.34 -2.93 0.91
CA SER A 107 10.40 -2.66 1.89
C SER A 107 9.91 -2.08 3.22
N CYS A 108 8.81 -1.31 3.21
CA CYS A 108 8.37 -0.56 4.39
C CYS A 108 6.84 -0.58 4.62
N GLY A 109 6.09 -1.30 3.80
CA GLY A 109 4.63 -1.21 3.81
C GLY A 109 3.96 -1.86 5.03
N MET A 110 4.66 -2.74 5.74
CA MET A 110 4.21 -3.39 6.98
C MET A 110 4.94 -2.84 8.22
N TYR A 111 5.52 -1.64 8.11
CA TYR A 111 6.28 -0.97 9.18
C TYR A 111 7.45 -1.83 9.67
N ASP A 112 7.63 -1.95 10.98
CA ASP A 112 8.69 -2.74 11.61
C ASP A 112 8.57 -4.25 11.30
N TYR A 113 7.40 -4.71 10.84
CA TYR A 113 7.19 -6.09 10.39
C TYR A 113 7.59 -6.32 8.92
N SER A 114 7.98 -5.28 8.16
CA SER A 114 8.21 -5.41 6.70
C SER A 114 9.33 -6.38 6.35
N GLY A 115 10.40 -6.45 7.15
CA GLY A 115 11.49 -7.40 6.92
C GLY A 115 11.03 -8.85 7.05
N GLU A 116 10.32 -9.17 8.13
CA GLU A 116 9.79 -10.51 8.39
C GLU A 116 8.67 -10.87 7.39
N PHE A 117 7.78 -9.92 7.10
CA PHE A 117 6.72 -10.11 6.11
C PHE A 117 7.30 -10.43 4.72
N SER A 118 8.35 -9.72 4.30
CA SER A 118 9.02 -9.98 3.02
C SER A 118 9.74 -11.32 3.01
N PHE A 119 10.27 -11.79 4.14
CA PHE A 119 10.88 -13.12 4.23
C PHE A 119 9.85 -14.26 4.14
N LYS A 120 8.68 -14.09 4.79
CA LYS A 120 7.63 -15.11 4.83
C LYS A 120 6.68 -15.12 3.64
N VAL A 121 6.31 -13.93 3.15
CA VAL A 121 5.26 -13.73 2.13
C VAL A 121 5.84 -13.28 0.80
N GLY A 122 6.94 -12.50 0.80
CA GLY A 122 7.64 -12.09 -0.43
C GLY A 122 6.91 -11.07 -1.32
N LEU A 123 5.70 -10.62 -0.95
CA LEU A 123 4.84 -9.78 -1.79
C LEU A 123 4.74 -8.33 -1.29
N PRO A 124 4.57 -7.34 -2.17
CA PRO A 124 4.29 -5.96 -1.76
C PRO A 124 2.96 -5.84 -1.01
N ALA A 125 2.99 -5.26 0.18
CA ALA A 125 1.79 -5.02 0.99
C ALA A 125 1.79 -3.64 1.64
N LYS A 126 0.61 -3.15 2.06
CA LYS A 126 0.49 -1.98 2.93
C LYS A 126 -0.60 -2.18 3.95
N SER A 127 -0.24 -2.04 5.23
CA SER A 127 -1.15 -2.08 6.37
C SER A 127 -1.69 -0.69 6.76
N GLY A 128 -2.90 -0.64 7.30
CA GLY A 128 -3.51 0.51 7.94
C GLY A 128 -4.14 0.15 9.29
N VAL A 129 -4.05 1.07 10.25
CA VAL A 129 -4.57 0.88 11.63
C VAL A 129 -6.10 0.71 11.72
N SER A 130 -6.82 0.86 10.60
CA SER A 130 -8.23 0.47 10.50
C SER A 130 -8.43 -1.05 10.39
N GLY A 131 -7.34 -1.82 10.29
CA GLY A 131 -7.36 -3.26 10.07
C GLY A 131 -7.26 -3.66 8.58
N VAL A 132 -7.00 -2.71 7.68
CA VAL A 132 -6.85 -2.98 6.25
C VAL A 132 -5.43 -3.45 5.93
N ILE A 133 -5.30 -4.45 5.07
CA ILE A 133 -4.08 -4.78 4.35
C ILE A 133 -4.38 -4.78 2.85
N VAL A 134 -3.63 -3.99 2.10
CA VAL A 134 -3.59 -4.02 0.64
C VAL A 134 -2.41 -4.89 0.25
N LEU A 135 -2.62 -5.99 -0.46
CA LEU A 135 -1.59 -6.91 -0.93
C LEU A 135 -1.61 -6.97 -2.45
N VAL A 136 -0.44 -6.94 -3.08
CA VAL A 136 -0.30 -6.95 -4.54
C VAL A 136 0.50 -8.17 -4.96
N VAL A 137 -0.03 -8.95 -5.90
CA VAL A 137 0.68 -10.00 -6.63
C VAL A 137 0.94 -9.46 -8.04
N PRO A 138 2.15 -8.95 -8.35
CA PRO A 138 2.43 -8.29 -9.62
C PRO A 138 2.05 -9.17 -10.82
N ASN A 139 1.38 -8.57 -11.81
CA ASN A 139 0.84 -9.22 -13.01
C ASN A 139 -0.23 -10.29 -12.78
N VAL A 140 -0.64 -10.55 -11.54
CA VAL A 140 -1.56 -11.63 -11.20
C VAL A 140 -2.82 -11.10 -10.53
N ALA A 141 -2.69 -10.40 -9.40
CA ALA A 141 -3.87 -10.04 -8.62
C ALA A 141 -3.66 -8.90 -7.63
N GLY A 142 -4.76 -8.24 -7.28
CA GLY A 142 -4.83 -7.30 -6.16
C GLY A 142 -5.78 -7.78 -5.09
N PHE A 143 -5.35 -7.69 -3.83
CA PHE A 143 -6.12 -8.07 -2.66
C PHE A 143 -6.34 -6.88 -1.74
N CYS A 144 -7.55 -6.77 -1.21
CA CYS A 144 -7.82 -5.93 -0.05
C CYS A 144 -8.49 -6.77 1.03
N LEU A 145 -7.78 -6.89 2.14
CA LEU A 145 -8.17 -7.64 3.33
C LEU A 145 -8.56 -6.63 4.40
N TRP A 146 -9.62 -6.91 5.16
CA TRP A 146 -9.98 -6.08 6.29
C TRP A 146 -10.40 -6.92 7.50
N SER A 147 -9.71 -6.69 8.62
CA SER A 147 -10.08 -7.20 9.94
C SER A 147 -9.56 -6.26 11.05
N PRO A 148 -10.43 -5.61 11.85
CA PRO A 148 -10.03 -4.58 12.81
C PRO A 148 -8.99 -4.95 13.88
N PRO A 149 -8.96 -6.17 14.45
CA PRO A 149 -7.98 -6.50 15.50
C PRO A 149 -6.53 -6.44 15.00
N LEU A 150 -5.67 -5.71 15.74
CA LEU A 150 -4.28 -5.47 15.37
C LEU A 150 -3.30 -6.22 16.28
N ASP A 151 -2.14 -6.55 15.73
CA ASP A 151 -0.97 -7.03 16.45
C ASP A 151 -0.20 -5.88 17.13
N THR A 152 0.94 -6.19 17.74
CA THR A 152 1.81 -5.20 18.40
C THR A 152 2.50 -4.23 17.44
N TYR A 153 2.56 -4.55 16.14
CA TYR A 153 3.12 -3.70 15.10
C TYR A 153 2.07 -2.80 14.43
N GLY A 154 0.80 -2.93 14.81
CA GLY A 154 -0.32 -2.19 14.25
C GLY A 154 -0.85 -2.77 12.93
N ASN A 155 -0.55 -4.03 12.64
CA ASN A 155 -1.06 -4.77 11.48
C ASN A 155 -2.24 -5.65 11.86
N SER A 156 -3.18 -5.86 10.93
CA SER A 156 -4.33 -6.74 11.18
C SER A 156 -3.89 -8.20 11.35
N VAL A 157 -4.24 -8.80 12.51
CA VAL A 157 -3.80 -10.16 12.87
C VAL A 157 -4.26 -11.18 11.83
N ARG A 158 -5.58 -11.23 11.56
CA ARG A 158 -6.16 -12.21 10.63
C ARG A 158 -5.72 -11.99 9.19
N ALA A 159 -5.53 -10.75 8.78
CA ALA A 159 -5.09 -10.45 7.43
C ALA A 159 -3.62 -10.83 7.21
N VAL A 160 -2.75 -10.66 8.22
CA VAL A 160 -1.36 -11.17 8.16
C VAL A 160 -1.36 -12.70 8.06
N GLU A 161 -2.12 -13.40 8.90
CA GLU A 161 -2.25 -14.86 8.84
C GLU A 161 -2.70 -15.35 7.46
N PHE A 162 -3.68 -14.67 6.85
CA PHE A 162 -4.12 -14.97 5.50
C PHE A 162 -3.00 -14.75 4.46
N CYS A 163 -2.25 -13.65 4.57
CA CYS A 163 -1.11 -13.39 3.69
C CYS A 163 -0.02 -14.48 3.78
N GLU A 164 0.24 -15.03 4.97
CA GLU A 164 1.26 -16.08 5.17
C GLU A 164 0.91 -17.41 4.49
N VAL A 165 -0.38 -17.69 4.25
CA VAL A 165 -0.84 -18.91 3.54
C VAL A 165 -1.15 -18.65 2.06
N MET A 166 -0.86 -17.45 1.55
CA MET A 166 -1.23 -17.06 0.17
C MET A 166 -0.56 -17.92 -0.91
N GLU A 167 0.66 -18.40 -0.70
CA GLU A 167 1.36 -19.27 -1.65
C GLU A 167 0.58 -20.59 -1.90
N GLU A 168 -0.17 -21.07 -0.92
CA GLU A 168 -1.01 -22.27 -1.05
C GLU A 168 -2.28 -22.00 -1.88
N ILE A 169 -2.73 -20.74 -1.95
CA ILE A 169 -4.00 -20.33 -2.56
C ILE A 169 -3.80 -19.82 -4.00
N VAL A 170 -2.72 -19.07 -4.24
CA VAL A 170 -2.38 -18.50 -5.55
C VAL A 170 -0.95 -18.88 -5.89
N PRO A 171 -0.73 -19.89 -6.75
CA PRO A 171 0.62 -20.25 -7.16
C PRO A 171 1.23 -19.10 -7.96
N THR A 172 2.21 -18.42 -7.37
CA THR A 172 2.94 -17.29 -7.96
C THR A 172 3.70 -17.65 -9.24
N ASP A 173 3.86 -18.95 -9.49
CA ASP A 173 4.66 -19.51 -10.60
C ASP A 173 3.80 -19.93 -11.80
N SER A 174 2.47 -19.93 -11.65
CA SER A 174 1.53 -20.24 -12.72
C SER A 174 1.04 -18.95 -13.35
N ASN A 175 0.77 -18.92 -14.66
CA ASN A 175 0.33 -17.74 -15.42
C ASN A 175 -1.19 -17.52 -15.27
N PRO A 176 -1.67 -16.66 -14.37
CA PRO A 176 -3.07 -16.49 -14.10
C PRO A 176 -3.54 -15.20 -14.80
N GLY A 177 -4.78 -15.16 -15.27
CA GLY A 177 -5.36 -13.87 -15.69
C GLY A 177 -5.34 -12.88 -14.53
N LEU A 178 -5.44 -11.58 -14.79
CA LEU A 178 -5.47 -10.60 -13.70
C LEU A 178 -6.75 -10.75 -12.87
N TYR A 179 -6.64 -11.12 -11.60
CA TYR A 179 -7.75 -11.32 -10.67
C TYR A 179 -7.88 -10.16 -9.66
N ASN A 180 -9.13 -9.83 -9.30
CA ASN A 180 -9.42 -8.97 -8.15
C ASN A 180 -9.98 -9.86 -7.04
N ALA A 181 -9.36 -9.83 -5.87
CA ALA A 181 -9.79 -10.66 -4.75
C ALA A 181 -10.14 -9.78 -3.54
N VAL A 182 -11.30 -10.09 -2.96
CA VAL A 182 -11.93 -9.32 -1.90
C VAL A 182 -12.10 -10.25 -0.71
N LEU A 183 -11.55 -9.88 0.45
CA LEU A 183 -11.72 -10.69 1.66
C LEU A 183 -11.97 -9.80 2.87
N THR A 184 -12.97 -10.19 3.67
CA THR A 184 -13.24 -9.60 4.98
C THR A 184 -13.15 -10.74 5.99
N LEU A 185 -12.28 -10.58 7.00
CA LEU A 185 -11.90 -11.63 7.95
C LEU A 185 -12.26 -11.28 9.40
#